data_AF-A0A0Q9T7Q7-F1
#
_entry.id   AF-A0A0Q9T7Q7-F1
#
_cell.length_a   1.000
_cell.length_b   1.000
_cell.length_c   1.000
_cell.angle_alpha   90.00
_cell.angle_beta   90.00
_cell.angle_gamma   90.00
#
_symmetry.space_group_name_H-M   'P 1'
#
loop_
_entity.id
_entity.type
_entity.pdbx_description
1 polymer ?
#
loop_
_entity_poly.entity_id
_entity_poly.type
_entity_poly.pdbx_seq_one_letter_code
_entity_poly.pdbx_strand_id
1 'polypeptide(L)'
;MELEPDLVLKRGIRLLALGDVKHKTPTASDYYQMMTYIGHYGLDSGFLLCATDREAAHQSHVVVRGNAQVVEIPLPIANLRRVEEILGELDSVVDFLN
;
A
#
# COMPACT_ATOMS: atom_id res chain seq x y z
N MET A 1 6.47 -21.76 0.85
CA MET A 1 5.50 -20.69 0.55
C MET A 1 6.30 -19.57 -0.05
N GLU A 2 6.03 -19.21 -1.30
CA GLU A 2 6.57 -17.97 -1.88
C GLU A 2 5.88 -16.79 -1.18
N LEU A 3 6.68 -15.85 -0.68
CA LEU A 3 6.24 -14.58 -0.15
C LEU A 3 6.36 -13.58 -1.31
N GLU A 4 5.29 -13.44 -2.09
CA GLU A 4 5.22 -12.48 -3.20
C GLU A 4 4.12 -11.45 -2.92
N PRO A 5 4.41 -10.13 -3.04
CA PRO A 5 3.38 -9.09 -2.93
C PRO A 5 2.46 -9.08 -4.14
N ASP A 6 1.20 -8.65 -3.95
CA ASP A 6 0.25 -8.51 -5.07
C ASP A 6 0.72 -7.49 -6.12
N LEU A 7 1.42 -6.44 -5.68
CA LEU A 7 1.86 -5.32 -6.52
C LEU A 7 3.35 -5.05 -6.34
N VAL A 8 4.05 -4.97 -7.47
CA VAL A 8 5.45 -4.54 -7.54
C VAL A 8 5.58 -3.46 -8.61
N LEU A 9 5.95 -2.25 -8.21
CA LEU A 9 6.12 -1.11 -9.11
C LEU A 9 7.60 -0.88 -9.39
N LYS A 10 7.97 -0.93 -10.68
CA LYS A 10 9.36 -0.77 -11.13
C LYS A 10 9.46 0.26 -12.25
N ARG A 11 10.57 0.99 -12.29
CA ARG A 11 10.97 1.83 -13.42
C ARG A 11 12.30 1.30 -13.96
N GLY A 12 12.21 0.52 -15.04
CA GLY A 12 13.34 -0.27 -15.53
C GLY A 12 13.79 -1.29 -14.48
N ILE A 13 15.07 -1.24 -14.10
CA ILE A 13 15.63 -2.12 -13.07
C ILE A 13 15.40 -1.61 -11.64
N ARG A 14 15.00 -0.34 -11.48
CA ARG A 14 14.78 0.26 -10.17
C ARG A 14 13.42 -0.14 -9.63
N LEU A 15 13.40 -0.78 -8.47
CA LEU A 15 12.19 -0.97 -7.68
C LEU A 15 11.79 0.38 -7.06
N LEU A 16 10.53 0.77 -7.24
CA LEU A 16 10.00 2.04 -6.74
C LEU A 16 9.11 1.86 -5.52
N ALA A 17 8.26 0.84 -5.53
CA ALA A 17 7.36 0.53 -4.43
C ALA A 17 6.85 -0.90 -4.56
N LEU A 18 6.31 -1.43 -3.47
CA LEU A 18 5.52 -2.65 -3.44
C LEU A 18 4.28 -2.43 -2.60
N GLY A 19 3.27 -3.25 -2.85
CA GLY A 19 2.04 -3.17 -2.10
C GLY A 19 1.19 -4.42 -2.18
N ASP A 20 0.15 -4.43 -1.37
CA ASP A 20 -0.80 -5.55 -1.27
C ASP A 20 -2.23 -5.02 -1.23
N VAL A 21 -3.18 -5.81 -1.74
CA VAL A 21 -4.59 -5.42 -1.79
C VAL A 21 -5.39 -6.20 -0.77
N LYS A 22 -6.12 -5.49 0.12
CA LYS A 22 -6.92 -6.11 1.18
C LYS A 22 -8.39 -5.73 1.02
N HIS A 23 -9.26 -6.74 0.94
CA HIS A 23 -10.72 -6.57 1.00
C HIS A 23 -11.23 -6.56 2.45
N LYS A 24 -10.53 -5.83 3.32
CA LYS A 24 -10.77 -5.72 4.76
C LYS A 24 -9.93 -4.57 5.34
N THR A 25 -10.25 -4.14 6.55
CA THR A 25 -9.32 -3.35 7.37
C THR A 25 -8.07 -4.19 7.69
N PRO A 26 -6.84 -3.68 7.47
CA PRO A 26 -5.63 -4.41 7.77
C PRO A 26 -5.50 -4.77 9.25
N THR A 27 -4.93 -5.95 9.49
CA THR A 27 -4.66 -6.52 10.81
C THR A 27 -3.15 -6.61 11.05
N ALA A 28 -2.75 -6.91 12.30
CA ALA A 28 -1.34 -7.16 12.65
C ALA A 28 -0.62 -8.09 11.65
N SER A 29 -1.29 -9.16 11.20
CA SER A 29 -0.73 -10.11 10.23
C SER A 29 -0.43 -9.47 8.87
N ASP A 30 -1.28 -8.56 8.41
CA ASP A 30 -1.10 -7.88 7.12
C ASP A 30 0.11 -6.93 7.19
N TYR A 31 0.31 -6.25 8.32
CA TYR A 31 1.51 -5.42 8.52
C TYR A 31 2.78 -6.27 8.60
N TYR A 32 2.77 -7.41 9.30
CA TYR A 32 3.94 -8.29 9.36
C TYR A 32 4.31 -8.85 7.98
N GLN A 33 3.31 -9.21 7.18
CA GLN A 33 3.52 -9.62 5.79
C GLN A 33 4.17 -8.48 4.99
N MET A 34 3.62 -7.27 5.08
CA MET A 34 4.18 -6.10 4.40
C MET A 34 5.61 -5.78 4.83
N MET A 35 5.90 -5.83 6.13
CA MET A 35 7.27 -5.64 6.65
C MET A 35 8.24 -6.69 6.12
N THR A 36 7.77 -7.93 5.94
CA THR A 36 8.57 -9.01 5.36
C THR A 36 8.90 -8.70 3.91
N TYR A 37 7.94 -8.19 3.13
CA TYR A 37 8.17 -7.75 1.75
C TYR A 37 9.16 -6.58 1.68
N ILE A 38 8.92 -5.52 2.45
CA ILE A 38 9.80 -4.34 2.51
C ILE A 38 11.25 -4.77 2.78
N GLY A 39 11.48 -5.60 3.80
CA GLY A 39 12.81 -6.11 4.13
C GLY A 39 13.41 -7.05 3.07
N HIS A 40 12.59 -7.91 2.46
CA HIS A 40 13.06 -8.84 1.43
C HIS A 40 13.51 -8.11 0.15
N TYR A 41 12.79 -7.06 -0.25
CA TYR A 41 13.05 -6.29 -1.45
C TYR A 41 13.99 -5.08 -1.24
N GLY A 42 14.45 -4.85 0.00
CA GLY A 42 15.39 -3.78 0.33
C GLY A 42 14.80 -2.37 0.20
N LEU A 43 13.50 -2.22 0.50
CA LEU A 43 12.83 -0.91 0.58
C LEU A 43 12.73 -0.45 2.04
N ASP A 44 12.44 0.83 2.24
CA ASP A 44 12.11 1.39 3.57
C ASP A 44 10.59 1.47 3.80
N SER A 45 9.82 1.32 2.72
CA SER A 45 8.40 1.63 2.71
C SER A 45 7.61 0.76 1.72
N GLY A 46 6.31 0.63 1.97
CA GLY A 46 5.35 -0.08 1.14
C GLY A 46 3.91 0.39 1.42
N PHE A 47 2.95 -0.06 0.63
CA PHE A 47 1.56 0.39 0.77
C PHE A 47 0.53 -0.75 0.81
N LEU A 48 -0.60 -0.49 1.45
CA LEU A 48 -1.76 -1.38 1.49
C LEU A 48 -2.96 -0.68 0.85
N LEU A 49 -3.48 -1.23 -0.24
CA LEU A 49 -4.74 -0.78 -0.83
C LEU A 49 -5.89 -1.49 -0.11
N CYS A 50 -6.71 -0.73 0.61
CA CYS A 50 -7.69 -1.29 1.55
C CYS A 50 -9.11 -0.95 1.11
N ALA A 51 -9.85 -1.94 0.62
CA ALA A 51 -11.27 -1.74 0.30
C ALA A 51 -12.06 -1.35 1.56
N THR A 52 -12.87 -0.31 1.46
CA THR A 52 -13.70 0.20 2.55
C THR A 52 -15.08 0.61 2.06
N ASP A 53 -16.07 0.46 2.94
CA ASP A 53 -17.44 0.94 2.76
C ASP A 53 -17.63 2.40 3.21
N ARG A 54 -16.61 2.99 3.85
CA ARG A 54 -16.64 4.36 4.37
C ARG A 54 -16.36 5.36 3.25
N GLU A 55 -17.36 6.12 2.83
CA GLU A 55 -17.22 7.19 1.81
C GLU A 55 -16.20 8.28 2.20
N ALA A 56 -16.04 8.56 3.50
CA ALA A 56 -15.17 9.63 4.00
C ALA A 56 -13.68 9.22 4.13
N ALA A 57 -13.30 8.02 3.70
CA ALA A 57 -11.94 7.52 3.86
C ALA A 57 -11.01 8.16 2.81
N HIS A 58 -10.59 9.40 3.10
CA HIS A 58 -9.67 10.17 2.27
C HIS A 58 -8.25 10.23 2.84
N GLN A 59 -8.10 9.91 4.12
CA GLN A 59 -6.82 10.07 4.79
C GLN A 59 -6.07 8.76 4.72
N SER A 60 -5.01 8.73 3.91
CA SER A 60 -4.00 7.69 4.01
C SER A 60 -3.41 7.71 5.42
N HIS A 61 -3.27 6.54 6.02
CA HIS A 61 -2.69 6.41 7.34
C HIS A 61 -1.27 5.86 7.20
N VAL A 62 -0.30 6.57 7.79
CA VAL A 62 1.08 6.07 7.87
C VAL A 62 1.22 5.28 9.16
N VAL A 63 1.47 3.99 9.02
CA VAL A 63 1.77 3.10 10.14
C VAL A 63 3.26 2.78 10.12
N VAL A 64 3.95 3.25 11.16
CA VAL A 64 5.37 2.96 11.37
C VAL A 64 5.51 1.75 12.30
N ARG A 65 6.29 0.75 11.88
CA ARG A 65 6.61 -0.45 12.65
C ARG A 65 8.10 -0.79 12.51
N GLY A 66 8.87 -0.49 13.55
CA GLY A 66 10.33 -0.58 13.47
C GLY A 66 10.87 0.46 12.50
N ASN A 67 11.70 0.03 11.54
CA ASN A 67 12.26 0.91 10.50
C ASN A 67 11.40 0.95 9.23
N ALA A 68 10.36 0.12 9.13
CA ALA A 68 9.51 0.04 7.95
C ALA A 68 8.30 0.97 8.08
N GLN A 69 7.98 1.64 6.98
CA GLN A 69 6.78 2.48 6.83
C GLN A 69 5.74 1.77 5.97
N VAL A 70 4.52 1.63 6.47
CA VAL A 70 3.40 1.08 5.71
C VAL A 70 2.35 2.17 5.55
N VAL A 71 2.04 2.52 4.29
CA VAL A 71 1.00 3.50 3.97
C VAL A 71 -0.29 2.76 3.65
N GLU A 72 -1.30 2.92 4.50
CA GLU A 72 -2.65 2.45 4.22
C GLU A 72 -3.39 3.44 3.35
N ILE A 73 -3.88 2.97 2.20
CA ILE A 73 -4.61 3.76 1.23
C ILE A 73 -6.03 3.18 1.18
N PRO A 74 -7.01 3.85 1.79
CA PRO A 74 -8.40 3.41 1.73
C PRO A 74 -8.97 3.59 0.32
N LEU A 75 -9.66 2.55 -0.18
CA LEU A 75 -10.38 2.55 -1.44
C LEU A 75 -11.90 2.46 -1.16
N PRO A 76 -12.66 3.56 -1.26
CA PRO A 76 -14.10 3.56 -1.00
C PRO A 76 -14.85 2.91 -2.16
N ILE A 77 -14.94 1.57 -2.16
CA ILE A 77 -15.42 0.78 -3.31
C ILE A 77 -16.89 1.03 -3.68
N ALA A 78 -17.67 1.63 -2.78
CA ALA A 78 -19.02 2.09 -3.08
C ALA A 78 -19.04 3.29 -4.06
N ASN A 79 -17.93 4.02 -4.20
CA ASN A 79 -17.77 5.16 -5.08
C ASN A 79 -16.59 4.94 -6.04
N LEU A 80 -16.87 4.29 -7.17
CA LEU A 80 -15.85 3.92 -8.17
C LEU A 80 -15.11 5.12 -8.76
N ARG A 81 -15.80 6.26 -8.97
CA ARG A 81 -15.15 7.49 -9.43
C ARG A 81 -14.05 7.92 -8.43
N ARG A 82 -14.35 7.85 -7.14
CA ARG A 82 -13.37 8.21 -6.11
C ARG A 82 -12.21 7.22 -6.04
N VAL A 83 -12.46 5.93 -6.27
CA VAL A 83 -11.39 4.92 -6.39
C VAL A 83 -10.47 5.27 -7.55
N GLU A 84 -11.01 5.61 -8.71
CA GLU A 84 -10.22 6.03 -9.89
C GLU A 84 -9.37 7.27 -9.61
N GLU A 85 -9.92 8.27 -8.91
CA GLU A 85 -9.18 9.46 -8.49
C GLU A 85 -7.99 9.09 -7.58
N ILE A 86 -8.21 8.27 -6.56
CA ILE A 86 -7.15 7.84 -5.62
C ILE A 86 -6.07 7.04 -6.35
N LEU A 87 -6.46 6.13 -7.24
CA LEU A 87 -5.50 5.34 -8.03
C LEU A 87 -4.75 6.21 -9.04
N GLY A 88 -5.38 7.26 -9.59
CA GLY A 88 -4.72 8.25 -10.44
C GLY A 88 -3.67 9.08 -9.71
N GLU A 89 -3.82 9.26 -8.40
CA GLU A 89 -2.86 9.94 -7.53
C GLU A 89 -1.75 9.01 -7.00
N LEU A 90 -1.74 7.72 -7.36
CA LEU A 90 -0.80 6.74 -6.80
C LEU A 90 0.66 7.07 -7.10
N ASP A 91 0.95 7.73 -8.22
CA ASP A 91 2.30 8.23 -8.54
C ASP A 91 2.82 9.17 -7.44
N SER A 92 1.96 10.02 -6.87
CA SER A 92 2.36 10.92 -5.77
C SER A 92 2.67 10.16 -4.48
N VAL A 93 2.00 9.02 -4.25
CA VAL A 93 2.29 8.13 -3.11
C VAL A 93 3.64 7.45 -3.33
N VAL A 94 3.91 6.97 -4.55
CA VAL A 94 5.20 6.36 -4.89
C VAL A 94 6.34 7.36 -4.71
N ASP A 95 6.13 8.63 -5.09
CA ASP A 95 7.10 9.69 -4.87
C ASP A 95 7.31 10.00 -3.37
N PHE A 96 6.25 9.92 -2.54
CA PHE A 96 6.37 10.05 -1.08
C PHE A 96 7.15 8.90 -0.43
N LEU A 97 7.07 7.70 -1.01
CA LEU A 97 7.71 6.49 -0.51
C LEU A 97 9.22 6.40 -0.81
N ASN A 98 9.74 7.23 -1.73
CA ASN A 98 11.14 7.28 -2.18
C ASN A 98 11.90 8.51 -1.63
#